data_AF-A0A966EP97-F1
#
_entry.id   AF-A0A966EP97-F1
#
_cell.length_a   1.000
_cell.length_b   1.000
_cell.length_c   1.000
_cell.angle_alpha   90.00
_cell.angle_beta   90.00
_cell.angle_gamma   90.00
#
_symmetry.space_group_name_H-M   'P 1'
#
loop_
_entity.id
_entity.type
_entity.pdbx_description
1 polymer ?
#
loop_
_entity_poly.entity_id
_entity_poly.type
_entity_poly.pdbx_seq_one_letter_code
_entity_poly.pdbx_strand_id
1 'polypeptide(L)'
;ADFVITQMFFDNTDYFRLADFLKGQGVAAPLFPGIIPVANAGQIKKFSAMCGAKLPNSFASRLDELGDDADAVREYGIEYATGQCRELLDRGAPGLHFYTLNKSKAVLQILGNLGLA
;
A
#
# COMPACT_ATOMS: atom_id res chain seq x y z
N ALA A 1 -13.59 19.34 5.02
CA ALA A 1 -12.63 18.26 5.33
C ALA A 1 -11.27 18.75 4.86
N ASP A 2 -10.25 18.61 5.71
CA ASP A 2 -8.95 19.25 5.48
C ASP A 2 -7.99 18.40 4.64
N PHE A 3 -8.21 17.09 4.59
CA PHE A 3 -7.48 16.13 3.78
C PHE A 3 -8.33 14.88 3.53
N VAL A 4 -7.86 14.01 2.64
CA VAL A 4 -8.48 12.73 2.32
C VAL A 4 -7.44 11.62 2.48
N ILE A 5 -7.86 10.47 2.99
CA ILE A 5 -7.05 9.25 3.01
C ILE A 5 -7.74 8.25 2.08
N THR A 6 -6.99 7.65 1.15
CA THR A 6 -7.54 6.59 0.29
C THR A 6 -7.75 5.30 1.07
N GLN A 7 -8.65 4.44 0.58
CA GLN A 7 -8.59 3.02 0.93
C GLN A 7 -7.24 2.42 0.47
N MET A 8 -6.89 1.25 1.00
CA MET A 8 -5.74 0.47 0.55
C MET A 8 -5.79 0.11 -0.94
N PHE A 9 -4.63 0.09 -1.58
CA PHE A 9 -4.43 -0.28 -2.98
C PHE A 9 -3.06 -0.94 -3.15
N PHE A 10 -2.85 -1.65 -4.26
CA PHE A 10 -1.60 -2.37 -4.56
C PHE A 10 -0.93 -1.90 -5.85
N ASP A 11 -1.60 -1.08 -6.66
CA ASP A 11 -1.05 -0.48 -7.87
C ASP A 11 -1.05 1.05 -7.73
N ASN A 12 0.12 1.67 -7.77
CA ASN A 12 0.27 3.11 -7.63
C ASN A 12 -0.47 3.90 -8.72
N THR A 13 -0.68 3.28 -9.89
CA THR A 13 -1.44 3.89 -10.99
C THR A 13 -2.89 4.21 -10.57
N ASP A 14 -3.49 3.38 -9.72
CA ASP A 14 -4.85 3.64 -9.23
C ASP A 14 -4.92 4.88 -8.32
N TYR A 15 -3.91 5.07 -7.46
CA TYR A 15 -3.79 6.27 -6.64
C TYR A 15 -3.63 7.53 -7.50
N PHE A 16 -2.70 7.52 -8.46
CA PHE A 16 -2.46 8.70 -9.29
C PHE A 16 -3.63 9.04 -10.19
N ARG A 17 -4.32 8.02 -10.75
CA ARG A 17 -5.55 8.23 -11.52
C ARG A 17 -6.64 8.88 -10.67
N LEU A 18 -6.79 8.47 -9.41
CA LEU A 18 -7.72 9.10 -8.48
C LEU A 18 -7.32 10.53 -8.14
N ALA A 19 -6.04 10.78 -7.87
CA ALA A 19 -5.52 12.11 -7.57
C ALA A 19 -5.76 13.08 -8.74
N ASP A 20 -5.47 12.66 -9.98
CA ASP A 20 -5.70 13.45 -11.19
C ASP A 20 -7.20 13.71 -11.42
N PHE A 21 -8.04 12.69 -11.21
CA PHE A 21 -9.50 12.83 -11.29
C PHE A 21 -10.02 13.87 -10.29
N LEU A 22 -9.65 13.77 -9.01
CA LEU A 22 -10.09 14.70 -7.96
C LEU A 22 -9.61 16.12 -8.24
N LYS A 23 -8.36 16.28 -8.69
CA LYS A 23 -7.82 17.57 -9.12
C LYS A 23 -8.63 18.17 -10.28
N GLY A 24 -9.01 17.35 -11.27
CA GLY A 24 -9.88 17.76 -12.38
C GLY A 24 -11.29 18.17 -11.95
N GLN A 25 -11.76 17.71 -10.79
CA GLN A 25 -13.02 18.12 -10.18
C GLN A 25 -12.89 19.35 -9.26
N GLY A 26 -11.71 19.97 -9.17
CA GLY A 26 -11.46 21.14 -8.31
C GLY A 26 -11.28 20.81 -6.82
N VAL A 27 -11.06 19.54 -6.47
CA VAL A 27 -10.76 19.15 -5.08
C VAL A 27 -9.30 19.53 -4.78
N ALA A 28 -9.13 20.52 -3.90
CA ALA A 28 -7.81 21.04 -3.51
C ALA A 28 -7.23 20.38 -2.24
N ALA A 29 -8.02 19.58 -1.51
CA ALA A 29 -7.55 18.91 -0.30
C ALA A 29 -6.47 17.85 -0.64
N PRO A 30 -5.38 17.74 0.13
CA PRO A 30 -4.35 16.74 -0.10
C PRO A 30 -4.91 15.32 0.07
N LEU A 31 -4.51 14.43 -0.84
CA LEU A 31 -4.86 13.02 -0.83
C LEU A 31 -3.67 12.20 -0.30
N PHE A 32 -3.85 11.53 0.83
CA PHE A 32 -2.85 10.64 1.41
C PHE A 32 -3.11 9.19 0.96
N PRO A 33 -2.10 8.49 0.41
CA PRO A 33 -2.22 7.09 0.07
C PRO A 33 -2.31 6.20 1.32
N GLY A 34 -3.34 5.38 1.39
CA GLY A 34 -3.49 4.31 2.38
C GLY A 34 -2.72 3.06 1.98
N ILE A 35 -1.75 2.63 2.80
CA ILE A 35 -0.84 1.51 2.53
C ILE A 35 -1.04 0.42 3.58
N ILE A 36 -1.14 -0.82 3.14
CA ILE A 36 -1.22 -2.00 4.02
C ILE A 36 -0.02 -2.93 3.76
N PRO A 37 0.89 -3.11 4.74
CA PRO A 37 1.95 -4.10 4.61
C PRO A 37 1.36 -5.51 4.65
N VAL A 38 1.64 -6.33 3.64
CA VAL A 38 1.14 -7.71 3.58
C VAL A 38 1.98 -8.61 4.47
N ALA A 39 1.34 -9.25 5.45
CA ALA A 39 1.98 -10.23 6.32
C ALA A 39 1.34 -11.63 6.24
N ASN A 40 0.23 -11.76 5.52
CA ASN A 40 -0.49 -13.02 5.33
C ASN A 40 -1.26 -13.00 4.00
N ALA A 41 -0.96 -13.96 3.12
CA ALA A 41 -1.54 -14.05 1.79
C ALA A 41 -3.07 -14.22 1.81
N GLY A 42 -3.58 -15.10 2.68
CA GLY A 42 -5.02 -15.35 2.80
C GLY A 42 -5.80 -14.14 3.33
N GLN A 43 -5.24 -13.42 4.31
CA GLN A 43 -5.85 -12.20 4.85
C GLN A 43 -5.92 -11.11 3.79
N ILE A 44 -4.86 -10.91 3.00
CA ILE A 44 -4.86 -9.84 2.02
C ILE A 44 -5.84 -10.08 0.88
N LYS A 45 -5.98 -11.34 0.43
CA LYS A 45 -6.99 -11.72 -0.58
C LYS A 45 -8.41 -11.45 -0.09
N LYS A 46 -8.71 -11.75 1.18
CA LYS A 46 -10.01 -11.45 1.80
C LYS A 46 -10.26 -9.94 1.87
N PHE A 47 -9.28 -9.16 2.35
CA PHE A 47 -9.43 -7.71 2.47
C PHE A 47 -9.66 -7.05 1.11
N SER A 48 -8.90 -7.46 0.10
CA SER A 48 -9.07 -7.00 -1.28
C SER A 48 -10.46 -7.32 -1.84
N ALA A 49 -10.97 -8.54 -1.62
CA ALA A 49 -12.30 -8.92 -2.05
C ALA A 49 -13.41 -8.09 -1.36
N MET A 50 -13.24 -7.73 -0.09
CA MET A 50 -14.21 -6.93 0.65
C MET A 50 -14.21 -5.45 0.25
N CYS A 51 -13.04 -4.86 0.01
CA CYS A 51 -12.94 -3.43 -0.32
C CYS A 51 -12.89 -3.15 -1.83
N GLY A 52 -12.87 -4.19 -2.67
CA GLY A 52 -12.77 -4.07 -4.13
C GLY A 52 -11.39 -3.66 -4.65
N ALA A 53 -10.35 -3.68 -3.81
CA ALA A 53 -8.99 -3.33 -4.25
C ALA A 53 -8.44 -4.44 -5.16
N LYS A 54 -7.94 -4.08 -6.34
CA LYS A 54 -7.33 -5.03 -7.26
C LYS A 54 -5.94 -5.45 -6.75
N LEU A 55 -5.69 -6.76 -6.63
CA LEU A 55 -4.33 -7.28 -6.49
C LEU A 55 -3.74 -7.47 -7.88
N PRO A 56 -2.57 -6.90 -8.19
CA PRO A 56 -1.82 -7.23 -9.38
C PRO A 56 -1.55 -8.73 -9.46
N ASN A 57 -1.71 -9.32 -10.65
CA ASN A 57 -1.54 -10.76 -10.83
C ASN A 57 -0.14 -11.22 -10.43
N SER A 58 0.91 -10.46 -10.79
CA SER A 58 2.29 -10.76 -10.38
C SER A 58 2.44 -10.80 -8.85
N PHE A 59 1.80 -9.87 -8.16
CA PHE A 59 1.82 -9.82 -6.70
C PHE A 59 1.10 -11.02 -6.07
N ALA A 60 -0.12 -11.33 -6.56
CA ALA A 60 -0.91 -12.45 -6.09
C ALA A 60 -0.23 -13.81 -6.37
N SER A 61 0.29 -14.01 -7.58
CA SER A 61 1.00 -15.24 -7.96
C SER A 61 2.23 -15.47 -7.09
N ARG A 62 3.00 -14.41 -6.81
CA ARG A 62 4.16 -14.54 -5.93
C ARG A 62 3.77 -14.89 -4.50
N LEU A 63 2.68 -14.32 -3.97
CA LEU A 63 2.15 -14.71 -2.66
C LEU A 63 1.71 -16.19 -2.63
N ASP A 64 1.15 -16.69 -3.73
CA ASP A 64 0.74 -18.10 -3.84
C ASP A 64 1.93 -19.05 -3.91
N GLU A 65 3.02 -18.67 -4.59
CA GLU A 65 4.27 -19.43 -4.62
C GLU A 65 4.92 -19.56 -3.24
N LEU A 66 4.83 -18.51 -2.42
CA LEU A 66 5.39 -18.51 -1.06
C LEU A 66 4.56 -19.35 -0.08
N GLY A 67 3.28 -19.60 -0.39
CA GLY A 67 2.40 -20.50 0.37
C GLY A 67 2.30 -20.13 1.85
N ASP A 68 2.59 -21.11 2.71
CA ASP A 68 2.48 -20.99 4.18
C ASP A 68 3.77 -20.50 4.85
N ASP A 69 4.81 -20.13 4.09
CA ASP A 69 6.02 -19.52 4.65
C ASP A 69 5.72 -18.08 5.11
N ALA A 70 5.30 -17.96 6.37
CA ALA A 70 4.92 -16.70 6.98
C ALA A 70 6.07 -15.69 7.08
N ASP A 71 7.32 -16.15 7.07
CA ASP A 71 8.49 -15.26 7.07
C ASP A 71 8.72 -14.70 5.67
N ALA A 72 8.76 -15.57 4.64
CA ALA A 72 8.95 -15.15 3.26
C ALA A 72 7.81 -14.26 2.74
N VAL A 73 6.55 -14.58 3.08
CA VAL A 73 5.38 -13.74 2.73
C VAL A 73 5.50 -12.34 3.31
N ARG A 74 5.98 -12.22 4.55
CA ARG A 74 6.13 -10.93 5.22
C ARG A 74 7.28 -10.13 4.63
N GLU A 75 8.42 -10.76 4.37
CA GLU A 75 9.55 -10.10 3.73
C GLU A 75 9.17 -9.57 2.35
N TYR A 76 8.49 -10.38 1.55
CA TYR A 76 7.97 -9.96 0.24
C TYR A 76 6.96 -8.82 0.35
N GLY A 77 6.02 -8.89 1.29
CA GLY A 77 5.05 -7.81 1.51
C GLY A 77 5.69 -6.50 1.98
N ILE A 78 6.75 -6.56 2.78
CA ILE A 78 7.55 -5.39 3.20
C ILE A 78 8.30 -4.80 2.00
N GLU A 79 8.95 -5.63 1.19
CA GLU A 79 9.68 -5.19 0.00
C GLU A 79 8.74 -4.53 -1.02
N TYR A 80 7.59 -5.17 -1.28
CA TYR A 80 6.56 -4.63 -2.17
C TYR A 80 6.04 -3.28 -1.68
N ALA A 81 5.64 -3.19 -0.41
CA ALA A 81 5.16 -1.94 0.17
C ALA A 81 6.25 -0.87 0.21
N THR A 82 7.52 -1.24 0.40
CA THR A 82 8.66 -0.32 0.32
C THR A 82 8.77 0.29 -1.08
N GLY A 83 8.72 -0.54 -2.13
CA GLY A 83 8.73 -0.08 -3.52
C GLY A 83 7.53 0.83 -3.84
N GLN A 84 6.35 0.42 -3.38
CA GLN A 84 5.11 1.20 -3.51
C GLN A 84 5.26 2.60 -2.88
N CYS A 85 5.70 2.65 -1.63
CA CYS A 85 5.89 3.90 -0.88
C CYS A 85 6.96 4.79 -1.51
N ARG A 86 8.07 4.21 -1.96
CA ARG A 86 9.16 4.96 -2.61
C ARG A 86 8.66 5.68 -3.85
N GLU A 87 7.99 4.99 -4.76
CA GLU A 87 7.45 5.61 -5.98
C GLU A 87 6.39 6.67 -5.65
N LEU A 88 5.52 6.44 -4.65
CA LEU A 88 4.54 7.43 -4.21
C LEU A 88 5.20 8.72 -3.74
N LEU A 89 6.24 8.62 -2.90
CA LEU A 89 7.00 9.76 -2.39
C LEU A 89 7.77 10.46 -3.52
N ASP A 90 8.47 9.70 -4.37
CA ASP A 90 9.25 10.24 -5.50
C ASP A 90 8.37 11.02 -6.49
N ARG A 91 7.10 10.61 -6.64
CA ARG A 91 6.11 11.27 -7.49
C ARG A 91 5.28 12.33 -6.76
N GLY A 92 5.64 12.68 -5.52
CA GLY A 92 5.09 13.84 -4.81
C GLY A 92 3.81 13.59 -4.01
N ALA A 93 3.55 12.35 -3.58
CA ALA A 93 2.52 12.12 -2.56
C ALA A 93 2.85 12.95 -1.28
N PRO A 94 1.84 13.56 -0.63
CA PRO A 94 2.08 14.49 0.50
C PRO A 94 2.56 13.78 1.79
N GLY A 95 2.50 12.45 1.81
CA GLY A 95 2.88 11.59 2.92
C GLY A 95 2.35 10.18 2.71
N LEU A 96 2.42 9.33 3.74
CA LEU A 96 1.96 7.94 3.71
C LEU A 96 1.07 7.67 4.92
N HIS A 97 -0.04 6.96 4.72
CA HIS A 97 -0.90 6.48 5.81
C HIS A 97 -0.83 4.96 5.91
N PHE A 98 -0.34 4.41 7.02
CA PHE A 98 -0.18 2.96 7.20
C PHE A 98 -1.32 2.32 7.99
N TYR A 99 -1.95 1.30 7.41
CA TYR A 99 -2.80 0.36 8.13
C TYR A 99 -1.93 -0.67 8.85
N THR A 100 -1.66 -0.43 10.13
CA THR A 100 -0.72 -1.25 10.92
C THR A 100 -1.31 -2.56 11.42
N LEU A 101 -2.64 -2.66 11.53
CA LEU A 101 -3.35 -3.79 12.15
C LEU A 101 -2.79 -4.14 13.54
N ASN A 102 -2.47 -3.12 14.34
CA ASN A 102 -1.84 -3.23 15.67
C ASN A 102 -0.45 -3.92 15.65
N LYS A 103 0.25 -3.92 14.50
CA LYS A 103 1.60 -4.49 14.33
C LYS A 103 2.54 -3.45 13.74
N SER A 104 3.61 -3.12 14.47
CA SER A 104 4.58 -2.09 14.07
C SER A 104 5.74 -2.62 13.23
N LYS A 105 6.15 -3.87 13.41
CA LYS A 105 7.40 -4.43 12.83
C LYS A 105 7.55 -4.18 11.32
N ALA A 106 6.50 -4.47 10.54
CA ALA A 106 6.54 -4.29 9.09
C ALA A 106 6.65 -2.81 8.69
N VAL A 107 5.89 -1.93 9.36
CA VAL A 107 5.92 -0.49 9.08
C VAL A 107 7.27 0.11 9.44
N LEU A 108 7.83 -0.24 10.59
CA LEU A 108 9.17 0.24 11.00
C LEU A 108 10.25 -0.18 10.01
N GLN A 109 10.18 -1.42 9.49
CA GLN A 109 11.12 -1.89 8.48
C GLN A 109 10.95 -1.16 7.14
N ILE A 110 9.71 -0.88 6.71
CA ILE A 110 9.44 -0.06 5.52
C ILE A 110 10.02 1.35 5.70
N LEU A 111 9.77 1.99 6.85
CA LEU A 111 10.31 3.33 7.13
C LEU A 111 11.85 3.34 7.15
N GLY A 112 12.49 2.32 7.73
CA GLY A 112 13.94 2.15 7.69
C GLY A 112 14.47 1.98 6.26
N ASN A 113 13.80 1.18 5.43
CA ASN A 113 14.17 1.00 4.02
C ASN A 113 14.01 2.28 3.17
N LEU A 114 13.15 3.20 3.61
CA LEU A 114 12.94 4.51 2.99
C LEU A 114 13.86 5.60 3.55
N GLY A 115 14.64 5.31 4.60
CA GLY A 115 15.48 6.30 5.28
C GLY A 115 14.67 7.33 6.09
N LEU A 116 13.49 6.95 6.58
CA LEU A 116 12.57 7.81 7.33
C LEU A 116 12.54 7.51 8.83
N ALA A 117 13.34 6.54 9.31
CA ALA A 117 13.42 6.10 10.70
C ALA A 117 14.88 5.95 11.14
#